data_AF-A0A653TXR7-F1
#
_entry.id   AF-A0A653TXR7-F1
#
_cell.length_a   1.000
_cell.length_b   1.000
_cell.length_c   1.000
_cell.angle_alpha   90.00
_cell.angle_beta   90.00
_cell.angle_gamma   90.00
#
_symmetry.space_group_name_H-M   'P 1'
#
loop_
_entity.id
_entity.type
_entity.pdbx_description
1 polymer ?
#
loop_
_entity_poly.entity_id
_entity_poly.type
_entity_poly.pdbx_seq_one_letter_code
_entity_poly.pdbx_strand_id
1 'polypeptide(L)'
;MDPITGAFGQVVTHVGGIDHDGGMTDGYLSGFLSVPVALPRPAREVRELTYPRFTVLLDPGRRLAVATGVNIDGSALQDLPRTGEWRLDPRIDEDEQTGPAVYAGNDLDRGHLVRRRDPGWGEPSEARAAMEATFVYPNAAPQAARFNQGPELWLGLEDHVMAYAEATGQRLSVFTAPVLEDDDPPYRGIRIPLRFWKIAAWVSSGSLAAAGFVLDQSDLVDTRSGLLAVAPLGGFRTFQVPIAEIAALAGVDVGPLAAADVLAPATVRAGEWHLLRSADDIVL
;
A
#
# COMPACT_ATOMS: atom_id res chain seq x y z
N MET A 1 -53.11 -1.22 -23.45
CA MET A 1 -51.98 -2.11 -23.13
C MET A 1 -50.74 -1.24 -23.13
N ASP A 2 -50.29 -0.97 -21.90
CA ASP A 2 -48.98 -0.52 -21.40
C ASP A 2 -48.29 0.76 -21.93
N PRO A 3 -48.04 1.74 -21.04
CA PRO A 3 -46.97 2.73 -21.20
C PRO A 3 -45.67 2.22 -20.54
N ILE A 4 -44.54 2.38 -21.23
CA ILE A 4 -43.21 2.12 -20.67
C ILE A 4 -42.77 3.35 -19.87
N THR A 5 -42.84 3.23 -18.55
CA THR A 5 -42.21 4.11 -17.57
C THR A 5 -40.78 3.59 -17.34
N GLY A 6 -39.77 4.29 -17.84
CA GLY A 6 -38.35 4.02 -17.52
C GLY A 6 -37.91 4.89 -16.35
N ALA A 7 -37.78 4.28 -15.18
CA ALA A 7 -37.39 4.93 -13.93
C ALA A 7 -35.92 5.36 -13.94
N PHE A 8 -35.68 6.54 -13.37
CA PHE A 8 -34.37 7.05 -12.99
C PHE A 8 -33.73 6.13 -11.94
N GLY A 9 -32.60 5.51 -12.31
CA GLY A 9 -31.75 4.78 -11.36
C GLY A 9 -31.02 5.77 -10.45
N GLN A 10 -31.29 5.69 -9.16
CA GLN A 10 -30.63 6.47 -8.12
C GLN A 10 -29.14 6.12 -8.06
N VAL A 11 -28.30 7.15 -8.11
CA VAL A 11 -26.90 7.09 -7.66
C VAL A 11 -26.95 6.96 -6.14
N VAL A 12 -26.59 5.79 -5.61
CA VAL A 12 -26.40 5.61 -4.17
C VAL A 12 -25.03 6.17 -3.83
N THR A 13 -24.97 7.45 -3.47
CA THR A 13 -23.84 7.99 -2.70
C THR A 13 -23.99 7.49 -1.27
N HIS A 14 -23.27 6.43 -0.92
CA HIS A 14 -23.14 6.02 0.48
C HIS A 14 -22.17 6.98 1.16
N VAL A 15 -22.71 8.04 1.76
CA VAL A 15 -21.96 8.84 2.74
C VAL A 15 -22.00 8.02 4.03
N GLY A 16 -21.01 7.14 4.20
CA GLY A 16 -20.84 6.35 5.41
C GLY A 16 -20.68 7.27 6.62
N GLY A 17 -21.55 7.09 7.61
CA GLY A 17 -21.39 7.68 8.92
C GLY A 17 -20.07 7.23 9.54
N ILE A 18 -19.47 8.10 10.34
CA ILE A 18 -18.26 7.75 11.08
C ILE A 18 -18.69 6.78 12.17
N ASP A 19 -18.38 5.50 12.02
CA ASP A 19 -18.49 4.53 13.11
C ASP A 19 -17.41 4.90 14.15
N HIS A 20 -17.86 5.51 15.25
CA HIS A 20 -17.02 5.84 16.41
C HIS A 20 -16.82 4.63 17.33
N ASP A 21 -17.50 3.52 17.05
CA ASP A 21 -17.37 2.26 17.77
C ASP A 21 -16.30 1.43 17.05
N GLY A 22 -15.18 1.15 17.71
CA GLY A 22 -14.01 0.47 17.15
C GLY A 22 -14.20 -0.99 16.73
N GLY A 23 -15.37 -1.36 16.20
CA GLY A 23 -15.65 -2.65 15.59
C GLY A 23 -14.94 -2.84 14.25
N MET A 24 -14.92 -4.08 13.79
CA MET A 24 -14.32 -4.44 12.50
C MET A 24 -14.96 -3.70 11.32
N THR A 25 -14.14 -3.06 10.48
CA THR A 25 -14.61 -2.40 9.25
C THR A 25 -14.31 -3.22 8.00
N ASP A 26 -15.23 -3.19 7.05
CA ASP A 26 -15.04 -3.79 5.73
C ASP A 26 -14.32 -2.81 4.80
N GLY A 27 -12.99 -2.86 4.81
CA GLY A 27 -12.14 -2.03 3.98
C GLY A 27 -11.51 -0.83 4.69
N TYR A 28 -10.83 -0.03 3.88
CA TYR A 28 -10.28 1.27 4.25
C TYR A 28 -11.40 2.31 4.46
N LEU A 29 -11.30 3.04 5.57
CA LEU A 29 -12.19 4.14 5.95
C LEU A 29 -11.52 5.48 5.65
N SER A 30 -12.12 6.26 4.75
CA SER A 30 -11.63 7.59 4.40
C SER A 30 -11.79 8.63 5.53
N GLY A 31 -12.77 8.44 6.42
CA GLY A 31 -13.02 9.32 7.57
C GLY A 31 -12.15 9.05 8.80
N PHE A 32 -11.22 8.09 8.74
CA PHE A 32 -10.50 7.58 9.91
C PHE A 32 -9.65 8.65 10.63
N LEU A 33 -9.07 9.58 9.87
CA LEU A 33 -8.18 10.61 10.39
C LEU A 33 -8.91 11.89 10.83
N SER A 34 -10.24 11.90 11.00
CA SER A 34 -11.09 13.09 11.24
C SER A 34 -11.10 14.15 10.14
N VAL A 35 -10.07 14.17 9.28
CA VAL A 35 -10.05 14.80 7.96
C VAL A 35 -10.27 13.68 6.92
N PRO A 36 -11.25 13.80 6.01
CA PRO A 36 -11.45 12.80 4.97
C PRO A 36 -10.24 12.66 4.04
N VAL A 37 -9.69 11.45 3.95
CA VAL A 37 -8.62 11.09 3.01
C VAL A 37 -9.12 9.94 2.15
N ALA A 38 -9.33 10.19 0.85
CA ALA A 38 -9.71 9.13 -0.07
C ALA A 38 -8.51 8.20 -0.33
N LEU A 39 -8.80 6.91 -0.60
CA LEU A 39 -7.79 5.97 -1.06
C LEU A 39 -7.28 6.40 -2.45
N PRO A 40 -5.94 6.46 -2.68
CA PRO A 40 -5.39 6.88 -3.96
C PRO A 40 -5.87 6.01 -5.12
N ARG A 41 -6.37 6.65 -6.19
CA ARG A 41 -7.06 5.96 -7.29
C ARG A 41 -6.51 6.35 -8.65
N PRO A 42 -6.32 5.40 -9.58
CA PRO A 42 -6.03 5.75 -10.96
C PRO A 42 -7.31 6.19 -11.69
N ALA A 43 -7.16 6.81 -12.86
CA ALA A 43 -8.29 7.14 -13.73
C ALA A 43 -8.88 5.92 -14.47
N ARG A 44 -8.14 4.81 -14.53
CA ARG A 44 -8.58 3.57 -15.20
C ARG A 44 -9.41 2.67 -14.28
N GLU A 45 -10.17 1.77 -14.87
CA GLU A 45 -10.96 0.77 -14.13
C GLU A 45 -10.06 -0.20 -13.36
N VAL A 46 -10.48 -0.54 -12.14
CA VAL A 46 -9.80 -1.46 -11.23
C VAL A 46 -10.83 -2.31 -10.49
N ARG A 47 -10.42 -3.49 -10.02
CA ARG A 47 -11.21 -4.30 -9.08
C ARG A 47 -10.98 -3.80 -7.66
N GLU A 48 -12.03 -3.38 -6.98
CA GLU A 48 -11.94 -3.00 -5.58
C GLU A 48 -12.24 -4.21 -4.68
N LEU A 49 -11.30 -4.53 -3.81
CA LEU A 49 -11.38 -5.65 -2.89
C LEU A 49 -11.25 -5.13 -1.47
N THR A 50 -12.37 -5.15 -0.74
CA THR A 50 -12.38 -4.84 0.69
C THR A 50 -11.96 -6.05 1.50
N TYR A 51 -11.20 -5.78 2.56
CA TYR A 51 -10.79 -6.71 3.60
C TYR A 51 -10.92 -6.00 4.95
N PRO A 52 -10.94 -6.74 6.07
CA PRO A 52 -10.92 -6.14 7.40
C PRO A 52 -9.88 -5.00 7.55
N ARG A 53 -10.35 -3.75 7.63
CA ARG A 53 -9.57 -2.50 7.83
C ARG A 53 -8.63 -2.08 6.69
N PHE A 54 -8.67 -2.76 5.55
CA PHE A 54 -7.88 -2.35 4.39
C PHE A 54 -8.56 -2.67 3.06
N THR A 55 -8.25 -1.89 2.04
CA THR A 55 -8.77 -2.07 0.69
C THR A 55 -7.60 -2.24 -0.28
N VAL A 56 -7.77 -3.13 -1.27
CA VAL A 56 -6.87 -3.29 -2.41
C VAL A 56 -7.61 -2.84 -3.66
N LEU A 57 -6.98 -1.95 -4.44
CA LEU A 57 -7.39 -1.66 -5.81
C LEU A 57 -6.49 -2.46 -6.75
N LEU A 58 -7.05 -3.50 -7.37
CA LEU A 58 -6.34 -4.42 -8.23
C LEU A 58 -6.52 -4.04 -9.70
N ASP A 59 -5.41 -3.99 -10.44
CA ASP A 59 -5.45 -3.93 -11.89
C ASP A 59 -5.49 -5.35 -12.46
N PRO A 60 -6.59 -5.78 -13.11
CA PRO A 60 -6.74 -7.15 -13.59
C PRO A 60 -5.77 -7.49 -14.74
N GLY A 61 -5.34 -6.49 -15.52
CA GLY A 61 -4.39 -6.69 -16.61
C GLY A 61 -2.95 -6.84 -16.12
N ARG A 62 -2.58 -6.11 -15.06
CA ARG A 62 -1.27 -6.22 -14.39
C ARG A 62 -1.23 -7.33 -13.35
N ARG A 63 -2.39 -7.80 -12.91
CA ARG A 63 -2.58 -8.81 -11.85
C ARG A 63 -2.02 -8.39 -10.49
N LEU A 64 -1.81 -7.09 -10.31
CA LEU A 64 -1.14 -6.46 -9.16
C LEU A 64 -1.93 -5.23 -8.73
N ALA A 65 -1.83 -4.88 -7.44
CA ALA A 65 -2.49 -3.69 -6.92
C ALA A 65 -1.91 -2.41 -7.55
N VAL A 66 -2.78 -1.46 -7.88
CA VAL A 66 -2.40 -0.07 -8.21
C VAL A 66 -2.24 0.78 -6.96
N ALA A 67 -2.97 0.42 -5.90
CA ALA A 67 -2.97 1.07 -4.60
C ALA A 67 -3.59 0.13 -3.57
N THR A 68 -3.05 0.15 -2.37
CA THR A 68 -3.74 -0.34 -1.17
C THR A 68 -3.93 0.82 -0.20
N GLY A 69 -4.87 0.67 0.73
CA GLY A 69 -5.04 1.59 1.85
C GLY A 69 -5.40 0.83 3.10
N VAL A 70 -4.75 1.13 4.22
CA VAL A 70 -5.01 0.52 5.54
C VAL A 70 -5.15 1.61 6.60
N ASN A 71 -6.09 1.40 7.53
CA ASN A 71 -6.20 2.21 8.74
C ASN A 71 -5.50 1.53 9.91
N ILE A 72 -4.71 2.29 10.66
CA ILE A 72 -3.94 1.81 11.81
C ILE A 72 -4.32 2.65 13.03
N ASP A 73 -4.87 2.04 14.08
CA ASP A 73 -5.07 2.69 15.37
C ASP A 73 -3.92 2.33 16.32
N GLY A 74 -2.93 3.22 16.43
CA GLY A 74 -1.75 3.02 17.28
C GLY A 74 -2.09 2.83 18.76
N SER A 75 -3.22 3.37 19.23
CA SER A 75 -3.64 3.27 20.64
C SER A 75 -4.19 1.89 21.01
N ALA A 76 -4.53 1.07 20.01
CA ALA A 76 -5.20 -0.21 20.18
C ALA A 76 -4.48 -1.37 19.49
N LEU A 77 -3.22 -1.20 19.09
CA LEU A 77 -2.42 -2.26 18.46
C LEU A 77 -2.30 -3.50 19.34
N GLN A 78 -2.37 -4.68 18.71
CA GLN A 78 -2.24 -5.97 19.36
C GLN A 78 -0.94 -6.64 18.91
N ASP A 79 -0.16 -7.16 19.86
CA ASP A 79 0.98 -8.03 19.56
C ASP A 79 0.54 -9.49 19.58
N LEU A 80 0.24 -10.03 18.40
CA LEU A 80 -0.26 -11.39 18.23
C LEU A 80 0.70 -12.25 17.40
N PRO A 81 0.86 -13.55 17.77
CA PRO A 81 1.63 -14.50 16.98
C PRO A 81 1.18 -14.52 15.51
N ARG A 82 2.13 -14.74 14.60
CA ARG A 82 1.84 -14.84 13.17
C ARG A 82 1.00 -16.09 12.90
N THR A 83 -0.17 -15.87 12.31
CA THR A 83 -1.04 -16.87 11.68
C THR A 83 -1.44 -16.37 10.29
N GLY A 84 -2.06 -17.22 9.47
CA GLY A 84 -2.50 -16.90 8.11
C GLY A 84 -1.70 -17.63 7.04
N GLU A 85 -2.38 -18.02 5.97
CA GLU A 85 -1.83 -18.75 4.84
C GLU A 85 -2.16 -18.04 3.54
N TRP A 86 -1.19 -17.99 2.62
CA TRP A 86 -1.36 -17.32 1.33
C TRP A 86 -2.43 -18.02 0.49
N ARG A 87 -3.41 -17.24 0.04
CA ARG A 87 -4.49 -17.74 -0.82
C ARG A 87 -4.81 -16.77 -1.96
N LEU A 88 -5.39 -17.32 -3.03
CA LEU A 88 -6.06 -16.52 -4.05
C LEU A 88 -7.32 -15.89 -3.45
N ASP A 89 -7.74 -14.75 -4.00
CA ASP A 89 -9.05 -14.18 -3.69
C ASP A 89 -10.09 -14.79 -4.65
N PRO A 90 -11.10 -15.51 -4.16
CA PRO A 90 -12.10 -16.18 -5.00
C PRO A 90 -13.11 -15.22 -5.63
N ARG A 91 -13.09 -13.92 -5.28
CA ARG A 91 -13.99 -12.89 -5.86
C ARG A 91 -13.55 -12.43 -7.25
N ILE A 92 -12.36 -12.82 -7.68
CA ILE A 92 -11.74 -12.45 -8.95
C ILE A 92 -11.17 -13.71 -9.62
N ASP A 93 -11.04 -13.68 -10.93
CA ASP A 93 -10.54 -14.83 -11.67
C ASP A 93 -9.04 -15.06 -11.40
N GLU A 94 -8.59 -16.31 -11.52
CA GLU A 94 -7.18 -16.67 -11.25
C GLU A 94 -6.20 -15.99 -12.21
N ASP A 95 -6.66 -15.62 -13.41
CA ASP A 95 -5.89 -14.91 -14.42
C ASP A 95 -5.98 -13.37 -14.30
N GLU A 96 -6.72 -12.84 -13.32
CA GLU A 96 -6.75 -11.42 -12.95
C GLU A 96 -5.84 -11.10 -11.73
N GLN A 97 -5.17 -12.08 -11.13
CA GLN A 97 -4.30 -11.90 -9.96
C GLN A 97 -2.98 -12.70 -10.05
N THR A 98 -1.97 -12.26 -9.29
CA THR A 98 -0.80 -13.11 -9.08
C THR A 98 -1.18 -14.36 -8.29
N GLY A 99 -0.36 -15.40 -8.38
CA GLY A 99 -0.57 -16.64 -7.66
C GLY A 99 0.74 -17.33 -7.30
N PRO A 100 0.68 -18.51 -6.66
CA PRO A 100 1.88 -19.21 -6.17
C PRO A 100 2.90 -19.51 -7.28
N ALA A 101 2.45 -19.67 -8.53
CA ALA A 101 3.30 -19.91 -9.68
C ALA A 101 4.32 -18.79 -9.92
N VAL A 102 4.02 -17.53 -9.57
CA VAL A 102 4.98 -16.42 -9.69
C VAL A 102 6.15 -16.58 -8.71
N TYR A 103 5.93 -17.16 -7.54
CA TYR A 103 6.92 -17.21 -6.45
C TYR A 103 7.61 -18.58 -6.31
N ALA A 104 7.30 -19.54 -7.17
CA ALA A 104 7.79 -20.91 -7.04
C ALA A 104 9.24 -21.07 -7.56
N GLY A 105 10.17 -21.52 -6.71
CA GLY A 105 11.53 -21.85 -7.15
C GLY A 105 12.31 -20.64 -7.66
N ASN A 106 12.16 -19.49 -7.01
CA ASN A 106 12.92 -18.28 -7.23
C ASN A 106 13.11 -17.54 -5.90
N ASP A 107 13.86 -16.44 -5.94
CA ASP A 107 14.14 -15.59 -4.78
C ASP A 107 13.20 -14.38 -4.69
N LEU A 108 12.01 -14.46 -5.32
CA LEU A 108 10.97 -13.45 -5.16
C LEU A 108 10.11 -13.81 -3.96
N ASP A 109 10.03 -12.89 -3.01
CA ASP A 109 9.10 -12.96 -1.90
C ASP A 109 7.73 -12.43 -2.28
N ARG A 110 6.71 -12.94 -1.58
CA ARG A 110 5.36 -12.39 -1.54
C ARG A 110 5.38 -11.15 -0.66
N GLY A 111 5.91 -10.05 -1.21
CA GLY A 111 6.02 -8.77 -0.53
C GLY A 111 4.65 -8.21 -0.20
N HIS A 112 4.33 -8.05 1.08
CA HIS A 112 3.05 -7.48 1.50
C HIS A 112 3.00 -6.00 1.14
N LEU A 113 1.87 -5.54 0.59
CA LEU A 113 1.61 -4.11 0.37
C LEU A 113 0.97 -3.48 1.60
N VAL A 114 -0.07 -4.10 2.16
CA VAL A 114 -0.52 -3.91 3.54
C VAL A 114 0.16 -4.96 4.41
N ARG A 115 0.98 -4.54 5.37
CA ARG A 115 1.66 -5.50 6.24
C ARG A 115 0.67 -6.19 7.15
N ARG A 116 1.03 -7.41 7.56
CA ARG A 116 0.27 -8.20 8.54
C ARG A 116 -0.13 -7.39 9.77
N ARG A 117 0.79 -6.62 10.37
CA ARG A 117 0.54 -5.92 11.65
C ARG A 117 -0.30 -4.65 11.51
N ASP A 118 -0.33 -4.03 10.32
CA ASP A 118 -0.98 -2.72 10.12
C ASP A 118 -2.48 -2.73 10.50
N PRO A 119 -3.31 -3.70 10.07
CA PRO A 119 -4.72 -3.74 10.46
C PRO A 119 -4.95 -4.38 11.85
N GLY A 120 -3.90 -4.65 12.62
CA GLY A 120 -3.92 -5.52 13.81
C GLY A 120 -4.22 -4.82 15.13
N TRP A 121 -5.31 -4.06 15.22
CA TRP A 121 -5.69 -3.29 16.42
C TRP A 121 -7.10 -3.66 16.96
N GLY A 122 -7.54 -3.09 18.08
CA GLY A 122 -8.87 -3.37 18.68
C GLY A 122 -8.93 -4.72 19.42
N GLU A 123 -10.10 -5.38 19.40
CA GLU A 123 -10.29 -6.66 20.11
C GLU A 123 -9.37 -7.77 19.56
N PRO A 124 -8.78 -8.66 20.40
CA PRO A 124 -7.80 -9.64 19.94
C PRO A 124 -8.29 -10.62 18.86
N SER A 125 -9.58 -10.95 18.83
CA SER A 125 -10.17 -11.80 17.80
C SER A 125 -10.27 -11.06 16.46
N GLU A 126 -10.67 -9.79 16.49
CA GLU A 126 -10.76 -8.93 15.31
C GLU A 126 -9.37 -8.61 14.77
N ALA A 127 -8.43 -8.19 15.62
CA ALA A 127 -7.04 -7.96 15.23
C ALA A 127 -6.47 -9.19 14.51
N ARG A 128 -6.68 -10.40 15.04
CA ARG A 128 -6.24 -11.64 14.40
C ARG A 128 -6.88 -11.86 13.03
N ALA A 129 -8.20 -11.72 12.93
CA ALA A 129 -8.91 -11.89 11.66
C ALA A 129 -8.41 -10.90 10.59
N ALA A 130 -8.14 -9.65 10.99
CA ALA A 130 -7.62 -8.63 10.08
C ALA A 130 -6.16 -8.88 9.67
N MET A 131 -5.31 -9.33 10.60
CA MET A 131 -3.95 -9.76 10.30
C MET A 131 -3.93 -10.94 9.32
N GLU A 132 -4.76 -11.96 9.53
CA GLU A 132 -4.86 -13.15 8.65
C GLU A 132 -5.39 -12.79 7.26
N ALA A 133 -6.27 -11.79 7.16
CA ALA A 133 -6.82 -11.33 5.88
C ALA A 133 -5.75 -10.73 4.95
N THR A 134 -4.59 -10.31 5.47
CA THR A 134 -3.49 -9.75 4.65
C THR A 134 -2.81 -10.79 3.74
N PHE A 135 -3.03 -12.10 3.98
CA PHE A 135 -2.41 -13.21 3.25
C PHE A 135 -3.17 -13.58 1.97
N VAL A 136 -3.42 -12.59 1.12
CA VAL A 136 -4.11 -12.75 -0.15
C VAL A 136 -3.24 -12.22 -1.29
N TYR A 137 -3.16 -12.94 -2.40
CA TYR A 137 -2.28 -12.53 -3.51
C TYR A 137 -2.55 -11.12 -4.09
N PRO A 138 -3.79 -10.58 -4.09
CA PRO A 138 -4.01 -9.19 -4.45
C PRO A 138 -3.28 -8.17 -3.56
N ASN A 139 -2.97 -8.53 -2.30
CA ASN A 139 -2.17 -7.74 -1.37
C ASN A 139 -0.66 -8.02 -1.47
N ALA A 140 -0.22 -8.79 -2.46
CA ALA A 140 1.18 -9.13 -2.66
C ALA A 140 1.72 -8.59 -3.98
N ALA A 141 3.01 -8.26 -3.98
CA ALA A 141 3.78 -8.02 -5.19
C ALA A 141 5.14 -8.75 -5.11
N PRO A 142 5.70 -9.17 -6.26
CA PRO A 142 7.00 -9.81 -6.30
C PRO A 142 8.10 -8.83 -5.92
N GLN A 143 8.72 -9.09 -4.78
CA GLN A 143 9.83 -8.31 -4.25
C GLN A 143 11.06 -9.22 -4.16
N ALA A 144 12.23 -8.74 -4.56
CA ALA A 144 13.46 -9.49 -4.34
C ALA A 144 13.65 -9.77 -2.84
N ALA A 145 14.06 -10.98 -2.45
CA ALA A 145 14.16 -11.34 -1.03
C ALA A 145 15.03 -10.38 -0.21
N ARG A 146 16.14 -9.87 -0.80
CA ARG A 146 16.99 -8.84 -0.15
C ARG A 146 16.29 -7.49 0.05
N PHE A 147 15.36 -7.14 -0.83
CA PHE A 147 14.53 -5.94 -0.73
C PHE A 147 13.44 -6.12 0.35
N ASN A 148 12.75 -7.26 0.34
CA ASN A 148 11.64 -7.53 1.25
C ASN A 148 12.09 -7.83 2.69
N GLN A 149 13.23 -8.51 2.87
CA GLN A 149 13.73 -8.96 4.17
C GLN A 149 14.87 -8.07 4.73
N GLY A 150 15.28 -7.05 3.98
CA GLY A 150 16.38 -6.19 4.37
C GLY A 150 16.04 -5.35 5.61
N PRO A 151 16.90 -5.32 6.65
CA PRO A 151 16.72 -4.43 7.80
C PRO A 151 16.93 -2.95 7.43
N GLU A 152 17.58 -2.71 6.30
CA GLU A 152 17.91 -1.39 5.79
C GLU A 152 16.67 -0.83 5.05
N LEU A 153 16.03 0.18 5.66
CA LEU A 153 15.13 1.15 5.06
C LEU A 153 13.67 0.77 4.72
N TRP A 154 13.32 -0.43 4.25
CA TRP A 154 11.87 -0.77 4.12
C TRP A 154 11.30 -1.14 5.48
N LEU A 155 11.84 -2.20 6.09
CA LEU A 155 11.47 -2.66 7.44
C LEU A 155 11.76 -1.57 8.49
N GLY A 156 12.86 -0.83 8.37
CA GLY A 156 13.20 0.25 9.30
C GLY A 156 12.25 1.45 9.27
N LEU A 157 11.78 1.88 8.09
CA LEU A 157 10.76 2.94 7.94
C LEU A 157 9.41 2.47 8.48
N GLU A 158 9.05 1.24 8.11
CA GLU A 158 7.85 0.55 8.51
C GLU A 158 7.75 0.34 10.03
N ASP A 159 8.85 -0.01 10.67
CA ASP A 159 8.96 -0.13 12.12
C ASP A 159 9.02 1.24 12.79
N HIS A 160 9.65 2.25 12.19
CA HIS A 160 9.69 3.60 12.76
C HIS A 160 8.29 4.26 12.79
N VAL A 161 7.55 4.21 11.68
CA VAL A 161 6.18 4.75 11.61
C VAL A 161 5.25 4.02 12.58
N MET A 162 5.39 2.68 12.70
CA MET A 162 4.60 1.90 13.65
C MET A 162 4.99 2.16 15.10
N ALA A 163 6.29 2.21 15.41
CA ALA A 163 6.77 2.49 16.76
C ALA A 163 6.38 3.91 17.20
N TYR A 164 6.41 4.89 16.29
CA TYR A 164 5.91 6.23 16.55
C TYR A 164 4.40 6.22 16.81
N ALA A 165 3.61 5.56 15.97
CA ALA A 165 2.16 5.46 16.16
C ALA A 165 1.79 4.75 17.46
N GLU A 166 2.48 3.66 17.80
CA GLU A 166 2.30 2.93 19.06
C GLU A 166 2.69 3.78 20.26
N ALA A 167 3.86 4.44 20.22
CA ALA A 167 4.35 5.28 21.31
C ALA A 167 3.49 6.53 21.54
N THR A 168 2.83 7.04 20.50
CA THR A 168 2.00 8.27 20.56
C THR A 168 0.50 7.99 20.58
N GLY A 169 0.07 6.74 20.41
CA GLY A 169 -1.33 6.37 20.22
C GLY A 169 -1.96 6.98 18.97
N GLN A 170 -1.17 7.32 17.96
CA GLN A 170 -1.64 8.05 16.79
C GLN A 170 -2.36 7.14 15.78
N ARG A 171 -3.41 7.68 15.16
CA ARG A 171 -4.09 7.08 14.02
C ARG A 171 -3.36 7.39 12.72
N LEU A 172 -3.16 6.36 11.89
CA LEU A 172 -2.55 6.48 10.58
C LEU A 172 -3.46 5.95 9.47
N SER A 173 -3.38 6.58 8.30
CA SER A 173 -3.74 5.94 7.02
C SER A 173 -2.46 5.72 6.23
N VAL A 174 -2.23 4.48 5.80
CA VAL A 174 -1.05 4.13 4.99
C VAL A 174 -1.51 3.59 3.65
N PHE A 175 -0.85 4.05 2.60
CA PHE A 175 -1.10 3.64 1.22
C PHE A 175 0.18 3.09 0.61
N THR A 176 0.09 1.95 -0.06
CA THR A 176 1.26 1.27 -0.65
C THR A 176 0.89 0.60 -1.96
N ALA A 177 1.76 0.66 -2.97
CA ALA A 177 1.66 -0.20 -4.14
C ALA A 177 2.98 -0.22 -4.93
N PRO A 178 3.14 -1.17 -5.87
CA PRO A 178 4.12 -1.04 -6.93
C PRO A 178 3.84 0.17 -7.83
N VAL A 179 4.88 0.68 -8.48
CA VAL A 179 4.76 1.47 -9.71
C VAL A 179 4.62 0.48 -10.87
N LEU A 180 3.57 0.62 -11.66
CA LEU A 180 3.24 -0.30 -12.74
C LEU A 180 3.65 0.30 -14.08
N GLU A 181 4.93 0.19 -14.42
CA GLU A 181 5.50 0.76 -15.66
C GLU A 181 5.29 -0.17 -16.86
N ASP A 182 5.21 0.41 -18.06
CA ASP A 182 4.91 -0.38 -19.24
C ASP A 182 6.05 -1.30 -19.68
N ASP A 183 7.28 -0.92 -19.36
CA ASP A 183 8.52 -1.63 -19.63
C ASP A 183 9.01 -2.52 -18.48
N ASP A 184 8.20 -2.69 -17.42
CA ASP A 184 8.47 -3.64 -16.35
C ASP A 184 8.75 -5.06 -16.92
N PRO A 185 9.81 -5.77 -16.46
CA PRO A 185 10.24 -7.02 -17.07
C PRO A 185 9.17 -8.11 -17.08
N PRO A 186 8.92 -8.80 -18.21
CA PRO A 186 7.97 -9.89 -18.27
C PRO A 186 8.48 -11.09 -17.47
N TYR A 187 7.61 -11.68 -16.65
CA TYR A 187 7.93 -12.85 -15.84
C TYR A 187 6.68 -13.69 -15.56
N ARG A 188 6.69 -14.96 -15.99
CA ARG A 188 5.63 -15.96 -15.69
C ARG A 188 4.19 -15.42 -15.85
N GLY A 189 3.94 -14.68 -16.92
CA GLY A 189 2.61 -14.14 -17.24
C GLY A 189 2.25 -12.81 -16.58
N ILE A 190 3.18 -12.19 -15.84
CA ILE A 190 3.06 -10.82 -15.31
C ILE A 190 4.24 -9.94 -15.78
N ARG A 191 4.24 -8.68 -15.34
CA ARG A 191 5.38 -7.76 -15.44
C ARG A 191 5.85 -7.39 -14.02
N ILE A 192 7.11 -7.69 -13.68
CA ILE A 192 7.68 -7.46 -12.34
C ILE A 192 7.88 -5.95 -12.14
N PRO A 193 7.22 -5.31 -11.16
CA PRO A 193 7.47 -3.92 -10.85
C PRO A 193 8.88 -3.72 -10.30
N LEU A 194 9.59 -2.72 -10.81
CA LEU A 194 10.93 -2.38 -10.32
C LEU A 194 10.93 -1.37 -9.16
N ARG A 195 9.81 -0.65 -8.99
CA ARG A 195 9.65 0.37 -7.96
C ARG A 195 8.37 0.18 -7.18
N PHE A 196 8.38 0.67 -5.94
CA PHE A 196 7.24 0.70 -5.04
C PHE A 196 7.12 2.10 -4.45
N TRP A 197 5.90 2.49 -4.09
CA TRP A 197 5.63 3.75 -3.42
C TRP A 197 4.85 3.51 -2.13
N LYS A 198 5.02 4.41 -1.18
CA LYS A 198 4.27 4.44 0.08
C LYS A 198 3.96 5.87 0.48
N ILE A 199 2.76 6.09 1.02
CA ILE A 199 2.38 7.36 1.65
C ILE A 199 1.82 7.05 3.04
N ALA A 200 2.36 7.66 4.07
CA ALA A 200 1.81 7.62 5.42
C ALA A 200 1.17 8.98 5.73
N ALA A 201 -0.06 8.97 6.26
CA ALA A 201 -0.83 10.16 6.59
C ALA A 201 -1.37 10.11 8.02
N TRP A 202 -1.36 11.26 8.70
CA TRP A 202 -1.78 11.42 10.08
C TRP A 202 -2.34 12.83 10.33
N VAL A 203 -2.96 13.04 11.49
CA VAL A 203 -3.30 14.38 11.97
C VAL A 203 -2.34 14.79 13.08
N SER A 204 -1.72 15.95 12.90
CA SER A 204 -0.87 16.61 13.89
C SER A 204 -1.41 18.01 14.16
N SER A 205 -1.62 18.35 15.44
CA SER A 205 -2.15 19.65 15.86
C SER A 205 -3.42 20.10 15.09
N GLY A 206 -4.30 19.15 14.75
CA GLY A 206 -5.57 19.40 14.04
C GLY A 206 -5.44 19.60 12.53
N SER A 207 -4.24 19.45 11.95
CA SER A 207 -4.00 19.53 10.51
C SER A 207 -3.53 18.18 9.97
N LEU A 208 -3.93 17.86 8.73
CA LEU A 208 -3.44 16.69 8.01
C LEU A 208 -1.95 16.89 7.67
N ALA A 209 -1.15 15.86 7.91
CA ALA A 209 0.25 15.76 7.52
C ALA A 209 0.46 14.40 6.83
N ALA A 210 1.40 14.36 5.87
CA ALA A 210 1.72 13.15 5.14
C ALA A 210 3.19 13.12 4.70
N ALA A 211 3.75 11.92 4.55
CA ALA A 211 5.09 11.69 4.02
C ALA A 211 5.07 10.64 2.92
N GLY A 212 5.72 10.94 1.79
CA GLY A 212 5.82 10.07 0.62
C GLY A 212 7.19 9.42 0.46
N PHE A 213 7.19 8.16 0.05
CA PHE A 213 8.40 7.36 -0.16
C PHE A 213 8.35 6.59 -1.47
N VAL A 214 9.52 6.43 -2.11
CA VAL A 214 9.73 5.53 -3.24
C VAL A 214 10.87 4.56 -2.90
N LEU A 215 10.67 3.31 -3.26
CA LEU A 215 11.65 2.25 -3.12
C LEU A 215 11.96 1.65 -4.47
N ASP A 216 13.24 1.36 -4.70
CA ASP A 216 13.76 0.92 -5.98
C ASP A 216 14.52 -0.40 -5.82
N GLN A 217 14.02 -1.46 -6.46
CA GLN A 217 14.64 -2.79 -6.50
C GLN A 217 15.30 -3.10 -7.86
N SER A 218 15.49 -2.10 -8.73
CA SER A 218 15.98 -2.31 -10.11
C SER A 218 17.31 -3.06 -10.17
N ASP A 219 18.25 -2.76 -9.26
CA ASP A 219 19.57 -3.42 -9.24
C ASP A 219 19.52 -4.86 -8.70
N LEU A 220 18.37 -5.30 -8.17
CA LEU A 220 18.14 -6.66 -7.68
C LEU A 220 17.43 -7.55 -8.71
N VAL A 221 16.87 -6.98 -9.78
CA VAL A 221 16.11 -7.71 -10.80
C VAL A 221 16.88 -7.71 -12.11
N ASP A 222 17.27 -8.88 -12.61
CA ASP A 222 17.80 -9.02 -13.97
C ASP A 222 16.65 -8.86 -14.98
N THR A 223 16.58 -7.68 -15.56
CA THR A 223 15.58 -7.27 -16.55
C THR A 223 15.58 -8.10 -17.84
N ARG A 224 16.62 -8.90 -18.11
CA ARG A 224 16.72 -9.75 -19.31
C ARG A 224 16.09 -11.13 -19.13
N SER A 225 15.99 -11.61 -17.90
CA SER A 225 15.53 -12.96 -17.59
C SER A 225 14.38 -13.00 -16.56
N GLY A 226 14.13 -11.88 -15.88
CA GLY A 226 13.22 -11.80 -14.73
C GLY A 226 13.70 -12.59 -13.51
N LEU A 227 14.95 -13.09 -13.53
CA LEU A 227 15.62 -13.68 -12.37
C LEU A 227 16.26 -12.57 -11.54
N LEU A 228 16.62 -12.84 -10.29
CA LEU A 228 17.37 -11.85 -9.50
C LEU A 228 18.78 -11.66 -10.08
N ALA A 229 19.21 -10.40 -10.18
CA ALA A 229 20.60 -10.09 -10.47
C ALA A 229 21.48 -10.43 -9.25
N VAL A 230 22.73 -10.87 -9.49
CA VAL A 230 23.73 -10.91 -8.42
C VAL A 230 24.12 -9.47 -8.10
N ALA A 231 23.36 -8.84 -7.22
CA ALA A 231 23.56 -7.43 -6.88
C ALA A 231 24.80 -7.24 -6.00
N PRO A 232 25.53 -6.11 -6.16
CA PRO A 232 26.46 -5.65 -5.15
C PRO A 232 25.73 -5.34 -3.82
N LEU A 233 26.47 -5.33 -2.71
CA LEU A 233 25.96 -4.87 -1.41
C LEU A 233 25.33 -3.47 -1.56
N GLY A 234 24.06 -3.30 -1.14
CA GLY A 234 23.31 -2.04 -1.25
C GLY A 234 22.43 -1.88 -2.51
N GLY A 235 22.06 -2.96 -3.19
CA GLY A 235 21.28 -2.94 -4.46
C GLY A 235 19.82 -2.47 -4.40
N PHE A 236 19.36 -1.85 -3.32
CA PHE A 236 18.06 -1.18 -3.32
C PHE A 236 18.16 0.16 -2.59
N ARG A 237 17.31 1.11 -2.98
CA ARG A 237 17.35 2.48 -2.49
C ARG A 237 15.96 2.91 -2.03
N THR A 238 15.91 3.58 -0.88
CA THR A 238 14.69 4.21 -0.38
C THR A 238 14.87 5.71 -0.41
N PHE A 239 13.85 6.39 -0.91
CA PHE A 239 13.84 7.83 -1.05
C PHE A 239 12.61 8.40 -0.35
N GLN A 240 12.76 9.54 0.32
CA GLN A 240 11.63 10.42 0.59
C GLN A 240 11.41 11.29 -0.64
N VAL A 241 10.17 11.35 -1.11
CA VAL A 241 9.81 11.93 -2.42
C VAL A 241 8.55 12.78 -2.25
N PRO A 242 8.44 13.94 -2.92
CA PRO A 242 7.22 14.72 -2.89
C PRO A 242 6.02 13.87 -3.32
N ILE A 243 4.92 13.91 -2.57
CA ILE A 243 3.71 13.12 -2.83
C ILE A 243 3.13 13.45 -4.22
N ALA A 244 3.30 14.68 -4.71
CA ALA A 244 2.94 15.05 -6.08
C ALA A 244 3.75 14.30 -7.14
N GLU A 245 5.02 13.99 -6.89
CA GLU A 245 5.83 13.16 -7.79
C GLU A 245 5.41 11.69 -7.72
N ILE A 246 5.01 11.19 -6.54
CA ILE A 246 4.41 9.84 -6.41
C ILE A 246 3.11 9.75 -7.23
N ALA A 247 2.25 10.77 -7.15
CA ALA A 247 1.02 10.82 -7.93
C ALA A 247 1.29 10.74 -9.44
N ALA A 248 2.28 11.49 -9.93
CA ALA A 248 2.71 11.46 -11.32
C ALA A 248 3.33 10.11 -11.72
N LEU A 249 4.21 9.55 -10.87
CA LEU A 249 4.91 8.29 -11.11
C LEU A 249 3.96 7.08 -11.13
N ALA A 250 3.05 7.00 -10.16
CA ALA A 250 2.11 5.90 -10.01
C ALA A 250 0.83 6.08 -10.85
N GLY A 251 0.59 7.28 -11.38
CA GLY A 251 -0.63 7.58 -12.15
C GLY A 251 -1.90 7.52 -11.31
N VAL A 252 -1.82 7.95 -10.05
CA VAL A 252 -2.94 7.94 -9.09
C VAL A 252 -3.26 9.34 -8.59
N ASP A 253 -4.53 9.63 -8.37
CA ASP A 253 -4.98 10.80 -7.64
C ASP A 253 -4.78 10.56 -6.14
N VAL A 254 -3.99 11.44 -5.52
CA VAL A 254 -3.65 11.40 -4.10
C VAL A 254 -4.47 12.41 -3.26
N GLY A 255 -5.38 13.14 -3.90
CA GLY A 255 -6.29 14.10 -3.26
C GLY A 255 -5.55 15.11 -2.37
N PRO A 256 -5.94 15.25 -1.08
CA PRO A 256 -5.36 16.26 -0.18
C PRO A 256 -3.93 15.95 0.27
N LEU A 257 -3.42 14.73 0.03
CA LEU A 257 -2.12 14.29 0.55
C LEU A 257 -0.96 15.11 0.00
N ALA A 258 -1.03 15.53 -1.27
CA ALA A 258 0.02 16.36 -1.88
C ALA A 258 0.16 17.74 -1.22
N ALA A 259 -0.95 18.33 -0.74
CA ALA A 259 -0.93 19.60 -0.02
C ALA A 259 -0.54 19.44 1.46
N ALA A 260 -0.68 18.23 2.00
CA ALA A 260 -0.32 17.87 3.37
C ALA A 260 1.11 17.33 3.51
N ASP A 261 1.88 17.31 2.41
CA ASP A 261 3.23 16.76 2.40
C ASP A 261 4.17 17.55 3.30
N VAL A 262 4.85 16.84 4.20
CA VAL A 262 5.84 17.40 5.13
C VAL A 262 7.16 17.73 4.43
N LEU A 263 7.42 17.13 3.27
CA LEU A 263 8.58 17.44 2.45
C LEU A 263 8.35 18.78 1.72
N ALA A 264 8.90 19.86 2.28
CA ALA A 264 8.67 21.21 1.78
C ALA A 264 8.98 21.36 0.27
N PRO A 265 8.17 22.10 -0.51
CA PRO A 265 8.42 22.34 -1.94
C PRO A 265 9.75 23.04 -2.26
N ALA A 266 10.46 23.58 -1.26
CA ALA A 266 11.63 24.42 -1.44
C ALA A 266 12.98 23.72 -1.19
N THR A 267 12.99 22.54 -0.55
CA THR A 267 14.22 21.86 -0.12
C THR A 267 14.73 20.82 -1.11
N VAL A 268 13.89 20.41 -2.06
CA VAL A 268 14.24 19.43 -3.08
C VAL A 268 14.30 20.14 -4.42
N ARG A 269 15.47 20.19 -5.07
CA ARG A 269 15.52 20.61 -6.48
C ARG A 269 14.68 19.61 -7.28
N ALA A 270 13.81 20.10 -8.15
CA ALA A 270 13.03 19.25 -9.04
C ALA A 270 13.93 18.18 -9.67
N GLY A 271 13.69 16.90 -9.33
CA GLY A 271 14.47 15.75 -9.80
C GLY A 271 15.54 15.17 -8.86
N GLU A 272 15.79 15.71 -7.67
CA GLU A 272 16.73 15.13 -6.68
C GLU A 272 15.98 14.46 -5.52
N TRP A 273 15.51 13.22 -5.68
CA TRP A 273 14.92 12.46 -4.58
C TRP A 273 15.84 12.37 -3.35
N HIS A 274 15.29 12.56 -2.14
CA HIS A 274 16.06 12.54 -0.90
C HIS A 274 16.37 11.09 -0.50
N LEU A 275 17.59 10.62 -0.81
CA LEU A 275 18.04 9.28 -0.47
C LEU A 275 18.12 9.12 1.05
N LEU A 276 17.38 8.16 1.58
CA LEU A 276 17.42 7.77 2.99
C LEU A 276 18.52 6.72 3.20
N ARG A 277 19.38 6.94 4.19
CA ARG A 277 20.37 5.97 4.69
C ARG A 277 19.95 5.41 6.07
N SER A 278 19.17 6.17 6.84
CA SER A 278 18.52 5.73 8.07
C SER A 278 17.16 6.41 8.28
N ALA A 279 16.45 6.03 9.35
CA ALA A 279 15.19 6.69 9.72
C ALA A 279 15.39 8.16 10.15
N ASP A 280 16.58 8.52 10.63
CA ASP A 280 16.90 9.90 11.05
C ASP A 280 16.98 10.88 9.87
N ASP A 281 17.09 10.36 8.63
CA ASP A 281 17.10 11.17 7.42
C ASP A 281 15.69 11.65 7.02
N ILE A 282 14.62 11.14 7.66
CA ILE A 282 13.23 11.46 7.33
C ILE A 282 12.88 12.87 7.81
N VAL A 283 12.29 13.67 6.90
CA VAL A 283 11.66 14.95 7.24
C VAL A 283 10.21 14.69 7.69
N LEU A 284 9.83 15.20 8.87
CA LEU A 284 8.50 15.08 9.49
C LEU A 284 7.85 16.44 9.72
#